data_AF-A0A8H6MBF2-F1
#
_entry.id   AF-A0A8H6MBF2-F1
#
_cell.length_a   1.000
_cell.length_b   1.000
_cell.length_c   1.000
_cell.angle_alpha   90.00
_cell.angle_beta   90.00
_cell.angle_gamma   90.00
#
_symmetry.space_group_name_H-M   'P 1'
#
loop_
_entity.id
_entity.type
_entity.pdbx_description
1 polymer ?
#
loop_
_entity_poly.entity_id
_entity_poly.type
_entity_poly.pdbx_seq_one_letter_code
_entity_poly.pdbx_strand_id
1 'polypeptide(L)'
;MSTDEDNHYQDRPAPLGLFGQAGVSLNALSAAFDGLHGQTMQVAVAGEGKKDITDLGEDVEKQQLQHEAGVAEIQAIIDELLDKQALGQLRDEIEKEISLQIDDIVQAQVSACLLAHIPKELQEEVEESKQELGTQTKQLDTLLMPNGAVSPNFPKDLRTLFNLDAETCKALIEDYELPLLTDNRDKNLNKIMQFLGVKYQLVRSNVMKKKAA
;
A
#
# COMPACT_ATOMS: atom_id res chain seq x y z
N MET A 1 -36.74 3.42 21.28
CA MET A 1 -35.81 4.56 21.29
C MET A 1 -35.20 4.61 19.91
N SER A 2 -35.75 5.48 19.06
CA SER A 2 -35.27 5.73 17.70
C SER A 2 -34.05 6.62 17.79
N THR A 3 -32.96 6.21 17.17
CA THR A 3 -31.85 7.10 16.84
C THR A 3 -31.96 7.43 15.36
N ASP A 4 -32.68 8.51 15.12
CA ASP A 4 -32.47 9.39 13.97
C ASP A 4 -31.04 9.91 14.08
N GLU A 5 -30.14 9.45 13.20
CA GLU A 5 -28.87 10.14 12.96
C GLU A 5 -28.83 10.60 11.51
N ASP A 6 -28.88 11.93 11.42
CA ASP A 6 -28.93 12.77 10.26
C ASP A 6 -27.88 12.43 9.21
N ASN A 7 -28.37 11.98 8.06
CA ASN A 7 -27.62 11.81 6.83
C ASN A 7 -27.31 13.19 6.24
N HIS A 8 -26.27 13.84 6.76
CA HIS A 8 -25.75 15.10 6.26
C HIS A 8 -24.93 14.86 4.97
N TYR A 9 -25.65 14.64 3.86
CA TYR A 9 -25.08 14.71 2.52
C TYR A 9 -24.70 16.17 2.23
N GLN A 10 -23.45 16.50 2.54
CA GLN A 10 -22.82 17.73 2.08
C GLN A 10 -22.80 17.76 0.56
N ASP A 11 -23.62 18.66 0.05
CA ASP A 11 -23.64 19.22 -1.29
C ASP A 11 -22.21 19.51 -1.79
N ARG A 12 -21.64 18.58 -2.58
CA ARG A 12 -20.35 18.77 -3.23
C ARG A 12 -20.58 19.52 -4.54
N PRO A 13 -20.00 20.73 -4.72
CA PRO A 13 -20.12 21.47 -5.97
C PRO A 13 -19.50 20.65 -7.12
N ALA A 14 -20.31 20.35 -8.13
CA ALA A 14 -19.87 19.65 -9.33
C ALA A 14 -18.75 20.44 -10.04
N PRO A 15 -17.58 19.85 -10.34
CA PRO A 15 -16.48 20.50 -11.03
C PRO A 15 -16.76 20.54 -12.55
N LEU A 16 -17.77 21.28 -12.98
CA LEU A 16 -18.15 21.42 -14.40
C LEU A 16 -17.49 22.63 -15.11
N GLY A 17 -16.60 23.36 -14.44
CA GLY A 17 -16.00 24.59 -14.97
C GLY A 17 -14.78 24.42 -15.89
N LEU A 18 -14.14 23.25 -15.94
CA LEU A 18 -12.84 23.11 -16.63
C LEU A 18 -12.93 22.84 -18.15
N PHE A 19 -14.07 22.33 -18.64
CA PHE A 19 -14.23 22.02 -20.07
C PHE A 19 -14.56 23.24 -20.94
N GLY A 20 -15.10 24.32 -20.36
CA GLY A 20 -15.47 25.53 -21.10
C GLY A 20 -14.27 26.32 -21.64
N GLN A 21 -13.14 26.31 -20.93
CA GLN A 21 -11.93 27.02 -21.38
C GLN A 21 -11.19 26.30 -22.50
N ALA A 22 -11.30 24.97 -22.61
CA ALA A 22 -10.65 24.21 -23.68
C ALA A 22 -11.24 24.49 -25.08
N GLY A 23 -12.55 24.82 -25.15
CA GLY A 23 -13.23 25.10 -26.42
C GLY A 23 -12.78 26.41 -27.08
N VAL A 24 -12.43 27.42 -26.29
CA VAL A 24 -11.98 28.73 -26.82
C VAL A 24 -10.60 28.61 -27.48
N SER A 25 -9.72 27.76 -26.93
CA SER A 25 -8.37 27.52 -27.46
C SER A 25 -8.39 26.78 -28.80
N LEU A 26 -9.33 25.85 -29.00
CA LEU A 26 -9.44 25.07 -30.25
C LEU A 26 -9.91 25.93 -31.42
N ASN A 27 -10.85 26.86 -31.20
CA ASN A 27 -11.31 27.76 -32.25
C ASN A 27 -10.22 28.73 -32.71
N ALA A 28 -9.40 29.24 -31.78
CA ALA A 28 -8.27 30.10 -32.11
C ALA A 28 -7.17 29.32 -32.88
N LEU A 29 -6.94 28.06 -32.53
CA LEU A 29 -6.01 27.18 -33.24
C LEU A 29 -6.49 26.89 -34.67
N SER A 30 -7.79 26.61 -34.86
CA SER A 30 -8.40 26.39 -36.18
C SER A 30 -8.24 27.61 -37.07
N ALA A 31 -8.53 28.82 -36.56
CA ALA A 31 -8.40 30.06 -37.31
C ALA A 31 -6.94 30.36 -37.70
N ALA A 32 -5.98 30.04 -36.83
CA ALA A 32 -4.56 30.17 -37.14
C ALA A 32 -4.11 29.19 -38.24
N PHE A 33 -4.64 27.96 -38.22
CA PHE A 33 -4.34 26.94 -39.24
C PHE A 33 -4.89 27.33 -40.62
N ASP A 34 -6.13 27.83 -40.67
CA ASP A 34 -6.75 28.32 -41.90
C ASP A 34 -5.99 29.54 -42.47
N GLY A 35 -5.53 30.44 -41.60
CA GLY A 35 -4.71 31.59 -41.99
C GLY A 35 -3.35 31.19 -42.58
N LEU A 36 -2.69 30.18 -41.99
CA LEU A 36 -1.43 29.65 -42.49
C LEU A 36 -1.61 28.98 -43.85
N HIS A 37 -2.67 28.17 -44.00
CA HIS A 37 -2.98 27.51 -45.27
C HIS A 37 -3.21 28.52 -46.41
N GLY A 38 -3.90 29.63 -46.12
CA GLY A 38 -4.10 30.72 -47.07
C GLY A 38 -2.81 31.41 -47.51
N GLN A 39 -1.85 31.61 -46.59
CA GLN A 39 -0.55 32.18 -46.92
C GLN A 39 0.31 31.23 -47.76
N THR A 40 0.31 29.93 -47.44
CA THR A 40 1.04 28.92 -48.21
C THR A 40 0.57 28.84 -49.66
N MET A 41 -0.75 28.94 -49.92
CA MET A 41 -1.26 28.99 -51.29
C MET A 41 -0.85 30.25 -52.06
N GLN A 42 -0.77 31.42 -51.41
CA GLN A 42 -0.33 32.65 -52.09
C GLN A 42 1.14 32.61 -52.50
N VAL A 43 2.01 32.01 -51.68
CA VAL A 43 3.44 31.86 -52.00
C VAL A 43 3.65 30.87 -53.15
N ALA A 44 2.84 29.81 -53.23
CA ALA A 44 2.91 28.83 -54.32
C ALA A 44 2.60 29.42 -55.72
N VAL A 45 1.84 30.52 -55.78
CA VAL A 45 1.46 31.19 -57.04
C VAL A 45 2.58 32.10 -57.58
N ALA A 46 3.57 32.50 -56.77
CA ALA A 46 4.62 33.45 -57.15
C ALA A 46 5.80 32.87 -57.98
N GLY A 47 5.75 31.60 -58.38
CA GLY A 47 6.41 31.13 -59.61
C GLY A 47 7.90 30.76 -59.60
N GLU A 48 8.71 31.13 -58.58
CA GLU A 48 10.14 30.75 -58.52
C GLU A 48 10.47 29.60 -57.54
N GLY A 49 9.47 29.00 -56.88
CA GLY A 49 9.65 27.98 -55.81
C GLY A 49 9.27 26.54 -56.17
N LYS A 50 9.30 26.13 -57.45
CA LYS A 50 8.77 24.82 -57.87
C LYS A 50 9.49 23.59 -57.29
N LYS A 51 10.79 23.71 -56.97
CA LYS A 51 11.55 22.65 -56.28
C LYS A 51 11.22 22.60 -54.79
N ASP A 52 11.06 23.76 -54.17
CA ASP A 52 10.79 23.84 -52.74
C ASP A 52 9.40 23.27 -52.39
N ILE A 53 8.44 23.33 -53.32
CA ILE A 53 7.10 22.75 -53.13
C ILE A 53 7.13 21.21 -53.18
N THR A 54 7.96 20.61 -54.04
CA THR A 54 8.07 19.14 -54.08
C THR A 54 8.77 18.61 -52.84
N ASP A 55 9.83 19.29 -52.40
CA ASP A 55 10.59 18.91 -51.21
C ASP A 55 9.72 19.07 -49.94
N LEU A 56 8.92 20.14 -49.86
CA LEU A 56 7.95 20.32 -48.77
C LEU A 56 6.87 19.24 -48.76
N GLY A 57 6.40 18.80 -49.94
CA GLY A 57 5.42 17.71 -50.05
C GLY A 57 5.97 16.39 -49.50
N GLU A 58 7.20 16.05 -49.88
CA GLU A 58 7.89 14.86 -49.36
C GLU A 58 8.12 14.94 -47.85
N ASP A 59 8.50 16.11 -47.34
CA ASP A 59 8.71 16.34 -45.90
C ASP A 59 7.40 16.24 -45.09
N VAL A 60 6.28 16.76 -45.62
CA VAL A 60 4.96 16.66 -44.98
C VAL A 60 4.48 15.20 -44.95
N GLU A 61 4.64 14.45 -46.04
CA GLU A 61 4.29 13.03 -46.07
C GLU A 61 5.13 12.23 -45.07
N LYS A 62 6.44 12.49 -45.01
CA LYS A 62 7.34 11.87 -44.05
C LYS A 62 6.97 12.21 -42.61
N GLN A 63 6.64 13.46 -42.30
CA GLN A 63 6.16 13.85 -40.98
C GLN A 63 4.83 13.16 -40.65
N GLN A 64 3.91 13.06 -41.60
CA GLN A 64 2.64 12.38 -41.38
C GLN A 64 2.84 10.91 -41.01
N LEU A 65 3.72 10.20 -41.72
CA LEU A 65 4.08 8.82 -41.39
C LEU A 65 4.74 8.69 -40.00
N GLN A 66 5.61 9.63 -39.63
CA GLN A 66 6.23 9.66 -38.30
C GLN A 66 5.20 9.94 -37.21
N HIS A 67 4.25 10.85 -37.46
CA HIS A 67 3.16 11.14 -36.53
C HIS A 67 2.23 9.95 -36.36
N GLU A 68 1.87 9.26 -37.45
CA GLU A 68 1.05 8.05 -37.40
C GLU A 68 1.73 6.94 -36.59
N ALA A 69 3.03 6.72 -36.82
CA ALA A 69 3.82 5.78 -36.03
C ALA A 69 3.89 6.17 -34.54
N GLY A 70 4.09 7.46 -34.24
CA GLY A 70 4.13 7.96 -32.87
C GLY A 70 2.79 7.84 -32.14
N VAL A 71 1.67 8.08 -32.84
CA VAL A 71 0.32 7.89 -32.28
C VAL A 71 0.06 6.42 -31.97
N ALA A 72 0.47 5.51 -32.86
CA ALA A 72 0.35 4.07 -32.61
C ALA A 72 1.16 3.62 -31.38
N GLU A 73 2.38 4.16 -31.19
CA GLU A 73 3.21 3.88 -30.02
C GLU A 73 2.56 4.40 -28.72
N ILE A 74 2.04 5.62 -28.72
CA ILE A 74 1.34 6.19 -27.56
C ILE A 74 0.10 5.34 -27.22
N GLN A 75 -0.67 4.92 -28.22
CA GLN A 75 -1.84 4.08 -28.02
C GLN A 75 -1.45 2.74 -27.37
N ALA A 76 -0.37 2.11 -27.83
CA ALA A 76 0.12 0.87 -27.24
C ALA A 76 0.55 1.04 -25.77
N ILE A 77 1.20 2.16 -25.43
CA ILE A 77 1.58 2.48 -24.04
C ILE A 77 0.35 2.69 -23.16
N ILE A 78 -0.67 3.40 -23.67
CA ILE A 78 -1.92 3.64 -22.94
C ILE A 78 -2.64 2.30 -22.67
N ASP A 79 -2.76 1.45 -23.69
CA ASP A 79 -3.41 0.15 -23.55
C ASP A 79 -2.66 -0.74 -22.55
N GLU A 80 -1.32 -0.76 -22.59
CA GLU A 80 -0.50 -1.51 -21.63
C GLU A 80 -0.64 -0.97 -20.18
N LEU A 81 -0.69 0.36 -20.01
CA LEU A 81 -0.86 0.98 -18.69
C LEU A 81 -2.26 0.71 -18.13
N LEU A 82 -3.30 0.83 -18.96
CA LEU A 82 -4.68 0.57 -18.56
C LEU A 82 -4.86 -0.91 -18.18
N ASP A 83 -4.32 -1.83 -18.98
CA ASP A 83 -4.38 -3.26 -18.68
C ASP A 83 -3.65 -3.58 -17.37
N LYS A 84 -2.43 -3.08 -17.18
CA LYS A 84 -1.67 -3.36 -15.94
C LYS A 84 -2.32 -2.77 -14.71
N GLN A 85 -2.83 -1.54 -14.79
CA GLN A 85 -3.42 -0.87 -13.63
C GLN A 85 -4.80 -1.45 -13.30
N ALA A 86 -5.67 -1.63 -14.31
CA ALA A 86 -7.02 -2.14 -14.09
C ALA A 86 -7.00 -3.60 -13.66
N LEU A 87 -6.21 -4.46 -14.33
CA LEU A 87 -6.10 -5.87 -13.94
C LEU A 87 -5.40 -6.04 -12.58
N GLY A 88 -4.43 -5.18 -12.27
CA GLY A 88 -3.77 -5.18 -10.97
C GLY A 88 -4.75 -4.90 -9.83
N GLN A 89 -5.52 -3.81 -9.94
CA GLN A 89 -6.53 -3.45 -8.93
C GLN A 89 -7.62 -4.52 -8.79
N LEU A 90 -8.13 -5.04 -9.90
CA LEU A 90 -9.16 -6.08 -9.88
C LEU A 90 -8.63 -7.37 -9.24
N ARG A 91 -7.37 -7.74 -9.52
CA ARG A 91 -6.73 -8.89 -8.91
C ARG A 91 -6.58 -8.72 -7.40
N ASP A 92 -6.11 -7.56 -6.95
CA ASP A 92 -5.95 -7.27 -5.52
C ASP A 92 -7.29 -7.30 -4.78
N GLU A 93 -8.37 -6.79 -5.40
CA GLU A 93 -9.72 -6.84 -4.85
C GLU A 93 -10.26 -8.27 -4.78
N ILE A 94 -10.08 -9.07 -5.83
CA ILE A 94 -10.46 -10.49 -5.85
C ILE A 94 -9.68 -11.27 -4.78
N GLU A 95 -8.38 -11.03 -4.63
CA GLU A 95 -7.54 -11.71 -3.65
C GLU A 95 -7.98 -11.38 -2.22
N LYS A 96 -8.34 -10.12 -1.96
CA LYS A 96 -8.88 -9.69 -0.68
C LYS A 96 -10.23 -10.35 -0.38
N GLU A 97 -11.15 -10.37 -1.36
CA GLU A 97 -12.47 -10.97 -1.21
C GLU A 97 -12.37 -12.49 -0.96
N ILE A 98 -11.53 -13.20 -1.71
CA ILE A 98 -11.27 -14.63 -1.50
C ILE A 98 -10.72 -14.87 -0.10
N SER A 99 -9.79 -14.03 0.36
CA SER A 99 -9.20 -14.17 1.70
C SER A 99 -10.25 -14.03 2.80
N LEU A 100 -11.16 -13.05 2.68
CA LEU A 100 -12.27 -12.86 3.63
C LEU A 100 -13.24 -14.06 3.62
N GLN A 101 -13.60 -14.56 2.45
CA GLN A 101 -14.51 -15.72 2.34
C GLN A 101 -13.89 -17.00 2.90
N ILE A 102 -12.57 -17.20 2.72
CA ILE A 102 -11.86 -18.35 3.30
C ILE A 102 -11.94 -18.30 4.83
N ASP A 103 -11.71 -17.15 5.44
CA ASP A 103 -11.80 -16.99 6.90
C ASP A 103 -13.20 -17.33 7.42
N ASP A 104 -14.25 -16.83 6.77
CA ASP A 104 -15.64 -17.13 7.13
C ASP A 104 -15.98 -18.64 6.99
N ILE A 105 -15.55 -19.25 5.88
CA ILE A 105 -15.77 -20.68 5.62
C ILE A 105 -15.02 -21.53 6.65
N VAL A 106 -13.75 -21.21 6.92
CA VAL A 106 -12.93 -21.93 7.90
C VAL A 106 -13.52 -21.77 9.29
N GLN A 107 -13.93 -20.57 9.70
CA GLN A 107 -14.57 -20.34 10.98
C GLN A 107 -15.88 -21.13 11.13
N ALA A 108 -16.73 -21.15 10.10
CA ALA A 108 -17.97 -21.92 10.08
C ALA A 108 -17.71 -23.43 10.16
N GLN A 109 -16.76 -23.95 9.39
CA GLN A 109 -16.42 -25.38 9.41
C GLN A 109 -15.76 -25.79 10.71
N VAL A 110 -14.83 -24.99 11.23
CA VAL A 110 -14.16 -25.27 12.50
C VAL A 110 -15.19 -25.26 13.63
N SER A 111 -16.07 -24.26 13.70
CA SER A 111 -17.12 -24.22 14.73
C SER A 111 -18.06 -25.43 14.64
N ALA A 112 -18.51 -25.82 13.45
CA ALA A 112 -19.32 -27.02 13.26
C ALA A 112 -18.58 -28.31 13.68
N CYS A 113 -17.30 -28.44 13.32
CA CYS A 113 -16.48 -29.59 13.70
C CYS A 113 -16.26 -29.67 15.21
N LEU A 114 -16.01 -28.53 15.88
CA LEU A 114 -15.86 -28.44 17.33
C LEU A 114 -17.16 -28.86 18.03
N LEU A 115 -18.32 -28.39 17.56
CA LEU A 115 -19.63 -28.77 18.10
C LEU A 115 -19.91 -30.28 17.95
N ALA A 116 -19.50 -30.89 16.85
CA ALA A 116 -19.75 -32.30 16.59
C ALA A 116 -18.82 -33.25 17.36
N HIS A 117 -17.57 -32.84 17.63
CA HIS A 117 -16.54 -33.74 18.17
C HIS A 117 -16.10 -33.42 19.60
N ILE A 118 -16.31 -32.19 20.08
CA ILE A 118 -15.91 -31.77 21.43
C ILE A 118 -17.15 -31.68 22.31
N PRO A 119 -17.22 -32.46 23.41
CA PRO A 119 -18.27 -32.35 24.42
C PRO A 119 -18.44 -30.91 24.91
N LYS A 120 -19.68 -30.52 25.22
CA LYS A 120 -20.02 -29.15 25.61
C LYS A 120 -19.27 -28.70 26.85
N GLU A 121 -18.99 -29.63 27.76
CA GLU A 121 -18.25 -29.38 29.00
C GLU A 121 -16.82 -28.90 28.71
N LEU A 122 -16.14 -29.49 27.74
CA LEU A 122 -14.79 -29.08 27.34
C LEU A 122 -14.80 -27.75 26.57
N GLN A 123 -15.88 -27.43 25.86
CA GLN A 123 -16.01 -26.13 25.19
C GLN A 123 -16.17 -25.01 26.21
N GLU A 124 -17.02 -25.21 27.22
CA GLU A 124 -17.20 -24.28 28.33
C GLU A 124 -15.89 -24.10 29.12
N GLU A 125 -15.14 -25.18 29.38
CA GLU A 125 -13.82 -25.11 30.03
C GLU A 125 -12.78 -24.36 29.18
N VAL A 126 -12.75 -24.58 27.86
CA VAL A 126 -11.83 -23.86 26.96
C VAL A 126 -12.20 -22.38 26.88
N GLU A 127 -13.50 -22.04 26.87
CA GLU A 127 -13.95 -20.65 26.84
C GLU A 127 -13.67 -19.94 28.16
N GLU A 128 -13.88 -20.61 29.30
CA GLU A 128 -13.48 -20.14 30.63
C GLU A 128 -11.96 -19.95 30.69
N SER A 129 -11.17 -20.96 30.28
CA SER A 129 -9.71 -20.86 30.24
C SER A 129 -9.23 -19.76 29.29
N LYS A 130 -9.90 -19.53 28.16
CA LYS A 130 -9.59 -18.43 27.24
C LYS A 130 -9.92 -17.07 27.85
N GLN A 131 -11.02 -16.94 28.60
CA GLN A 131 -11.32 -15.72 29.36
C GLN A 131 -10.32 -15.50 30.49
N GLU A 132 -9.92 -16.55 31.20
CA GLU A 132 -8.88 -16.51 32.22
C GLU A 132 -7.53 -16.13 31.61
N LEU A 133 -7.17 -16.66 30.44
CA LEU A 133 -5.93 -16.29 29.74
C LEU A 133 -5.99 -14.88 29.15
N GLY A 134 -7.16 -14.43 28.70
CA GLY A 134 -7.38 -13.06 28.20
C GLY A 134 -7.30 -12.01 29.31
N THR A 135 -7.74 -12.36 30.52
CA THR A 135 -7.59 -11.51 31.72
C THR A 135 -6.20 -11.66 32.36
N GLN A 136 -5.56 -12.82 32.19
CA GLN A 136 -4.17 -13.08 32.53
C GLN A 136 -3.20 -12.72 31.39
N THR A 137 -3.44 -11.64 30.65
CA THR A 137 -2.33 -10.78 30.23
C THR A 137 -1.74 -10.14 31.50
N LYS A 138 -1.17 -11.00 32.35
CA LYS A 138 -0.57 -10.69 33.63
C LYS A 138 0.39 -9.55 33.38
N GLN A 139 0.15 -8.45 34.09
CA GLN A 139 1.10 -7.36 34.17
C GLN A 139 2.46 -7.98 34.47
N LEU A 140 3.46 -7.60 33.68
CA LEU A 140 4.82 -8.07 33.93
C LEU A 140 5.23 -7.54 35.29
N ASP A 141 5.72 -8.43 36.17
CA ASP A 141 6.26 -8.00 37.45
C ASP A 141 7.39 -7.00 37.18
N THR A 142 7.19 -5.77 37.67
CA THR A 142 8.09 -4.66 37.42
C THR A 142 9.45 -4.95 38.04
N LEU A 143 10.49 -5.03 37.21
CA LEU A 143 11.86 -5.24 37.70
C LEU A 143 12.51 -3.90 38.07
N LEU A 144 13.12 -3.86 39.25
CA LEU A 144 13.91 -2.72 39.70
C LEU A 144 15.32 -2.79 39.11
N MET A 145 15.84 -1.65 38.66
CA MET A 145 17.23 -1.46 38.26
C MET A 145 18.16 -1.52 39.50
N PRO A 146 19.49 -1.61 39.34
CA PRO A 146 20.44 -1.61 40.47
C PRO A 146 20.35 -0.39 41.39
N ASN A 147 19.87 0.74 40.86
CA ASN A 147 19.62 1.98 41.62
C ASN A 147 18.29 1.97 42.41
N GLY A 148 17.48 0.91 42.30
CA GLY A 148 16.18 0.76 42.96
C GLY A 148 15.00 1.43 42.24
N ALA A 149 15.22 2.10 41.09
CA ALA A 149 14.17 2.68 40.27
C ALA A 149 13.71 1.72 39.15
N VAL A 150 12.56 2.02 38.54
CA VAL A 150 12.02 1.29 37.39
C VAL A 150 12.45 2.01 36.11
N SER A 151 12.91 1.27 35.10
CA SER A 151 13.22 1.89 33.80
C SER A 151 11.95 2.51 33.21
N PRO A 152 12.00 3.76 32.70
CA PRO A 152 10.86 4.40 32.05
C PRO A 152 10.40 3.64 30.79
N ASN A 153 11.28 2.80 30.23
CA ASN A 153 11.05 2.01 29.03
C ASN A 153 10.50 0.61 29.33
N PHE A 154 10.26 0.26 30.61
CA PHE A 154 9.82 -1.09 30.97
C PHE A 154 8.40 -1.37 30.46
N PRO A 155 8.19 -2.45 29.68
CA PRO A 155 6.87 -2.79 29.15
C PRO A 155 5.95 -3.29 30.26
N LYS A 156 4.70 -2.83 30.26
CA LYS A 156 3.70 -3.20 31.28
C LYS A 156 3.08 -4.58 31.02
N ASP A 157 3.08 -5.01 29.77
CA ASP A 157 2.48 -6.27 29.35
C ASP A 157 3.35 -7.00 28.31
N LEU A 158 3.09 -8.30 28.10
CA LEU A 158 3.82 -9.09 27.10
C LEU A 158 3.65 -8.53 25.68
N ARG A 159 2.49 -7.92 25.38
CA ARG A 159 2.21 -7.37 24.05
C ARG A 159 3.14 -6.21 23.73
N THR A 160 3.32 -5.29 24.66
CA THR A 160 4.26 -4.16 24.57
C THR A 160 5.70 -4.65 24.55
N LEU A 161 6.05 -5.68 25.34
CA LEU A 161 7.37 -6.32 25.29
C LEU A 161 7.72 -6.85 23.88
N PHE A 162 6.80 -7.56 23.23
CA PHE A 162 7.02 -8.10 21.88
C PHE A 162 7.00 -7.03 20.77
N ASN A 163 6.37 -5.87 21.03
CA ASN A 163 6.27 -4.76 20.10
C ASN A 163 7.32 -3.65 20.33
N LEU A 164 8.28 -3.86 21.23
CA LEU A 164 9.38 -2.92 21.43
C LEU A 164 10.20 -2.74 20.15
N ASP A 165 10.54 -1.50 19.84
CA ASP A 165 11.45 -1.16 18.75
C ASP A 165 12.92 -1.43 19.15
N ALA A 166 13.82 -1.31 18.17
CA ALA A 166 15.23 -1.61 18.37
C ALA A 166 15.92 -0.66 19.35
N GLU A 167 15.50 0.61 19.41
CA GLU A 167 16.11 1.63 20.27
C GLU A 167 15.68 1.42 21.72
N THR A 168 14.38 1.20 21.96
CA THR A 168 13.88 0.91 23.30
C THR A 168 14.46 -0.40 23.87
N CYS A 169 14.66 -1.43 23.04
CA CYS A 169 15.36 -2.65 23.46
C CYS A 169 16.82 -2.40 23.85
N LYS A 170 17.53 -1.49 23.16
CA LYS A 170 18.91 -1.13 23.51
C LYS A 170 18.96 -0.34 24.82
N ALA A 171 18.07 0.63 24.99
CA ALA A 171 17.95 1.40 26.22
C ALA A 171 17.67 0.50 27.44
N LEU A 172 16.77 -0.48 27.29
CA LEU A 172 16.51 -1.46 28.36
C LEU A 172 17.73 -2.32 28.70
N ILE A 173 18.52 -2.74 27.72
CA ILE A 173 19.76 -3.51 28.00
C ILE A 173 20.76 -2.66 28.78
N GLU A 174 20.87 -1.38 28.44
CA GLU A 174 21.76 -0.44 29.13
C GLU A 174 21.27 -0.13 30.55
N ASP A 175 19.98 0.17 30.72
CA ASP A 175 19.34 0.46 32.01
C ASP A 175 19.50 -0.68 33.04
N TYR A 176 19.43 -1.94 32.57
CA TYR A 176 19.58 -3.13 33.40
C TYR A 176 21.01 -3.71 33.39
N GLU A 177 21.98 -3.00 32.82
CA GLU A 177 23.41 -3.38 32.75
C GLU A 177 23.63 -4.81 32.19
N LEU A 178 22.80 -5.22 31.23
CA LEU A 178 22.87 -6.56 30.65
C LEU A 178 24.07 -6.68 29.68
N PRO A 179 24.82 -7.79 29.71
CA PRO A 179 25.98 -7.94 28.84
C PRO A 179 25.56 -8.10 27.37
N LEU A 180 26.34 -7.48 26.47
CA LEU A 180 26.30 -7.61 25.00
C LEU A 180 25.16 -6.84 24.30
N LEU A 181 25.31 -5.52 24.17
CA LEU A 181 24.52 -4.77 23.21
C LEU A 181 24.83 -5.24 21.79
N THR A 182 23.77 -5.52 21.03
CA THR A 182 23.88 -5.75 19.59
C THR A 182 22.99 -4.77 18.83
N ASP A 183 23.27 -4.55 17.56
CA ASP A 183 22.40 -3.72 16.71
C ASP A 183 21.11 -4.41 16.28
N ASN A 184 20.91 -5.67 16.69
CA ASN A 184 19.76 -6.44 16.26
C ASN A 184 18.72 -6.55 17.37
N ARG A 185 17.53 -5.97 17.10
CA ARG A 185 16.36 -6.00 17.98
C ARG A 185 16.06 -7.38 18.55
N ASP A 186 16.00 -8.43 17.72
CA ASP A 186 15.59 -9.76 18.18
C ASP A 186 16.61 -10.40 19.12
N LYS A 187 17.92 -10.12 18.92
CA LYS A 187 18.96 -10.56 19.86
C LYS A 187 18.81 -9.87 21.21
N ASN A 188 18.58 -8.55 21.17
CA ASN A 188 18.40 -7.75 22.37
C ASN A 188 17.12 -8.16 23.13
N LEU A 189 15.99 -8.32 22.42
CA LEU A 189 14.73 -8.76 22.97
C LEU A 189 14.85 -10.16 23.59
N ASN A 190 15.52 -11.12 22.93
CA ASN A 190 15.76 -12.44 23.50
C ASN A 190 16.59 -12.38 24.80
N LYS A 191 17.52 -11.43 24.92
CA LYS A 191 18.30 -11.23 26.16
C LYS A 191 17.46 -10.66 27.27
N ILE A 192 16.62 -9.67 26.97
CA ILE A 192 15.64 -9.13 27.91
C ILE A 192 14.69 -10.25 28.36
N MET A 193 14.14 -11.05 27.44
CA MET A 193 13.28 -12.18 27.77
C MET A 193 13.97 -13.21 28.67
N GLN A 194 15.23 -13.56 28.39
CA GLN A 194 16.03 -14.43 29.27
C GLN A 194 16.21 -13.84 30.66
N PHE A 195 16.47 -12.53 30.75
CA PHE A 195 16.60 -11.82 32.02
C PHE A 195 15.29 -11.80 32.82
N LEU A 196 14.15 -11.64 32.14
CA LEU A 196 12.80 -11.75 32.74
C LEU A 196 12.42 -13.20 33.10
N GLY A 197 13.30 -14.19 32.91
CA GLY A 197 13.03 -15.60 33.20
C GLY A 197 12.13 -16.29 32.17
N VAL A 198 11.85 -15.64 31.02
CA VAL A 198 11.08 -16.23 29.94
C VAL A 198 11.98 -17.20 29.18
N LYS A 199 11.62 -18.49 29.22
CA LYS A 199 12.38 -19.59 28.58
C LYS A 199 12.22 -19.62 27.05
N TYR A 200 11.29 -18.84 26.50
CA TYR A 200 11.03 -18.79 25.07
C TYR A 200 12.08 -17.93 24.36
N GLN A 201 12.63 -18.42 23.25
CA GLN A 201 13.53 -17.67 22.39
C GLN A 201 12.85 -17.45 21.03
N LEU A 202 12.82 -16.21 20.54
CA LEU A 202 12.45 -15.96 19.15
C LEU A 202 13.50 -16.61 18.25
N VAL A 203 13.09 -17.70 17.60
CA VAL A 203 13.86 -18.32 16.52
C VAL A 203 13.78 -17.36 15.35
N ARG A 204 14.94 -16.84 14.92
CA ARG A 204 14.97 -16.04 13.70
C ARG A 204 14.51 -16.93 12.55
N SER A 205 13.41 -16.53 11.92
CA SER A 205 13.12 -16.99 10.58
C SER A 205 14.28 -16.46 9.73
N ASN A 206 15.21 -17.34 9.36
CA ASN A 206 16.18 -17.05 8.32
C ASN A 206 15.38 -16.90 7.03
N VAL A 207 14.82 -15.70 6.82
CA VAL A 207 14.24 -15.33 5.54
C VAL A 207 15.41 -15.38 4.59
N MET A 208 15.50 -16.48 3.84
CA MET A 208 16.57 -16.72 2.90
C MET A 208 16.60 -15.52 1.96
N LYS A 209 17.64 -14.72 2.05
CA LYS A 209 17.96 -13.73 1.02
C LYS A 209 18.20 -14.55 -0.25
N LYS A 210 17.17 -14.72 -1.07
CA LYS A 210 17.31 -15.18 -2.45
C LYS A 210 18.27 -14.19 -3.09
N LYS A 211 19.53 -14.61 -3.27
CA LYS A 211 20.46 -13.93 -4.15
C LYS A 211 19.80 -13.93 -5.52
N ALA A 212 19.40 -12.75 -5.99
CA ALA A 212 19.19 -12.55 -7.41
C ALA A 212 20.53 -12.85 -8.09
N ALA A 213 20.53 -13.90 -8.89
CA ALA A 213 21.62 -14.24 -9.80
C ALA A 213 21.38 -13.51 -11.13
#